data_AF-A0A398BIJ4-F1
#
_entry.id   AF-A0A398BIJ4-F1
#
_cell.length_a   1.000
_cell.length_b   1.000
_cell.length_c   1.000
_cell.angle_alpha   90.00
_cell.angle_beta   90.00
_cell.angle_gamma   90.00
#
_symmetry.space_group_name_H-M   'P 1'
#
loop_
_entity.id
_entity.type
_entity.pdbx_description
1 polymer ?
#
loop_
_entity_poly.entity_id
_entity_poly.type
_entity_poly.pdbx_seq_one_letter_code
_entity_poly.pdbx_strand_id
1 'polypeptide(L)'
;MFEFLFENPFLLIILIGILSSMFKKRKEPNRTSPRQPEAPKKKWQEVIQEIQEEWEEKTTAKPIQEAKPVQSAEAVEIQEEDERRIAELKRLQQAYEEQQKRERESETVISTPSIASAAAKVISDDRSPVYHKELSFGKRELINGIIMSEVLGPPRAKRSLRQSRR
;
A
#
# COMPACT_ATOMS: atom_id res chain seq x y z
N MET A 1 33.28 -29.38 5.82
CA MET A 1 32.24 -28.53 6.44
C MET A 1 31.33 -29.31 7.40
N PHE A 2 30.86 -30.51 7.04
CA PHE A 2 30.01 -31.33 7.93
C PHE A 2 30.78 -32.05 9.06
N GLU A 3 32.11 -32.14 8.98
CA GLU A 3 32.96 -32.82 9.99
C GLU A 3 32.85 -32.18 11.38
N PHE A 4 32.79 -30.84 11.46
CA PHE A 4 32.61 -30.11 12.71
C PHE A 4 31.31 -30.44 13.45
N LEU A 5 30.27 -30.90 12.73
CA LEU A 5 28.99 -31.32 13.33
C LEU A 5 29.08 -32.72 13.95
N PHE A 6 29.97 -33.59 13.48
CA PHE A 6 30.20 -34.94 14.01
C PHE A 6 31.26 -34.97 15.11
N GLU A 7 32.18 -34.00 15.12
CA GLU A 7 33.20 -33.84 16.17
C GLU A 7 32.61 -33.42 17.52
N ASN A 8 31.42 -32.81 17.52
CA ASN A 8 30.77 -32.35 18.74
C ASN A 8 29.38 -33.01 18.93
N PRO A 9 29.25 -33.97 19.88
CA PRO A 9 27.99 -34.67 20.11
C PRO A 9 26.85 -33.73 20.54
N PHE A 10 27.15 -32.57 21.15
CA PHE A 10 26.14 -31.58 21.50
C PHE A 10 25.53 -30.90 20.27
N LEU A 11 26.35 -30.59 19.24
CA LEU A 11 25.85 -29.99 18.00
C LEU A 11 24.94 -30.95 17.24
N LEU A 12 25.26 -32.24 17.28
CA LEU A 12 24.43 -33.29 16.68
C LEU A 12 23.04 -33.38 17.35
N ILE A 13 22.97 -33.31 18.68
CA ILE A 13 21.69 -33.30 19.42
C ILE A 13 20.85 -32.06 19.05
N ILE A 14 21.47 -30.89 18.97
CA ILE A 14 20.79 -29.64 18.57
C ILE A 14 20.27 -29.74 17.13
N LEU A 15 21.09 -30.25 16.21
CA LEU A 15 20.71 -30.44 14.80
C LEU A 15 19.51 -31.38 14.66
N ILE A 16 19.53 -32.53 15.35
CA ILE A 16 18.41 -33.49 15.38
C ILE A 16 17.17 -32.87 16.03
N GLY A 17 17.34 -32.01 17.04
CA GLY A 17 16.25 -31.28 17.69
C GLY A 17 15.56 -30.30 16.73
N ILE A 18 16.34 -29.53 15.96
CA ILE A 18 15.83 -28.60 14.94
C ILE A 18 15.10 -29.36 13.85
N LEU A 19 15.70 -30.44 13.33
CA LEU A 19 15.07 -31.29 12.31
C LEU A 19 13.79 -31.96 12.86
N SER A 20 13.81 -32.51 14.07
CA SER A 20 12.61 -33.10 14.71
C SER A 20 11.49 -32.07 14.91
N SER A 21 11.83 -30.84 15.28
CA SER A 21 10.86 -29.74 15.45
C SER A 21 10.17 -29.39 14.12
N MET A 22 10.93 -29.33 13.03
CA MET A 22 10.39 -29.05 11.70
C MET A 22 9.47 -30.16 11.19
N PHE A 23 9.79 -31.43 11.47
CA PHE A 23 8.98 -32.57 11.03
C PHE A 23 7.77 -32.88 11.93
N LYS A 24 7.70 -32.30 13.14
CA LYS A 24 6.58 -32.53 14.08
C LYS A 24 5.25 -31.90 13.64
N LYS A 25 5.25 -31.03 12.63
CA LYS A 25 4.04 -30.34 12.13
C LYS A 25 3.15 -31.16 11.17
N ARG A 26 3.45 -32.45 10.92
CA ARG A 26 2.65 -33.30 10.00
C ARG A 26 2.16 -34.63 10.60
N LYS A 27 1.82 -34.67 11.89
CA LYS A 27 1.03 -35.78 12.45
C LYS A 27 -0.07 -35.22 13.34
N GLU A 28 -1.31 -35.31 12.83
CA GLU A 28 -2.51 -35.10 13.63
C GLU A 28 -2.58 -36.15 14.76
N PRO A 29 -2.85 -35.75 16.01
CA PRO A 29 -3.32 -36.68 17.01
C PRO A 29 -4.82 -36.90 16.81
N ASN A 30 -5.18 -37.90 16.01
CA ASN A 30 -6.52 -38.45 16.06
C ASN A 30 -6.64 -39.32 17.32
N ARG A 31 -7.39 -38.85 18.31
CA ARG A 31 -8.29 -39.66 19.16
C ARG A 31 -9.09 -38.78 20.16
N THR A 32 -10.40 -38.78 19.92
CA THR A 32 -11.54 -38.86 20.88
C THR A 32 -11.88 -37.68 21.81
N SER A 33 -12.89 -36.86 21.45
CA SER A 33 -14.19 -36.71 22.19
C SER A 33 -15.17 -35.72 21.48
N PRO A 34 -16.50 -35.78 21.75
CA PRO A 34 -17.56 -35.42 20.79
C PRO A 34 -18.25 -34.04 20.97
N ARG A 35 -19.07 -33.69 19.97
CA ARG A 35 -20.09 -32.62 19.87
C ARG A 35 -19.63 -31.19 19.56
N GLN A 36 -19.85 -30.74 18.32
CA GLN A 36 -20.66 -29.54 18.02
C GLN A 36 -21.05 -29.47 16.52
N PRO A 37 -22.17 -28.81 16.18
CA PRO A 37 -22.93 -29.06 14.94
C PRO A 37 -22.39 -28.34 13.71
N GLU A 38 -22.68 -28.94 12.55
CA GLU A 38 -22.32 -28.46 11.21
C GLU A 38 -22.97 -27.10 10.89
N ALA A 39 -22.15 -26.13 10.50
CA ALA A 39 -22.65 -24.86 9.93
C ALA A 39 -23.18 -25.10 8.50
N PRO A 40 -24.29 -24.49 8.10
CA PRO A 40 -24.88 -24.69 6.78
C PRO A 40 -23.98 -24.05 5.71
N LYS A 41 -23.45 -24.87 4.81
CA LYS A 41 -22.76 -24.41 3.60
C LYS A 41 -23.79 -23.77 2.66
N LYS A 42 -24.07 -22.48 2.83
CA LYS A 42 -24.76 -21.70 1.80
C LYS A 42 -23.88 -21.67 0.55
N LYS A 43 -24.46 -22.04 -0.58
CA LYS A 43 -23.77 -22.26 -1.85
C LYS A 43 -23.29 -20.92 -2.40
N TRP A 44 -21.97 -20.75 -2.43
CA TRP A 44 -21.28 -19.64 -3.13
C TRP A 44 -21.70 -19.47 -4.60
N GLN A 45 -22.35 -20.49 -5.18
CA GLN A 45 -22.86 -20.47 -6.55
C GLN A 45 -24.05 -19.53 -6.75
N GLU A 46 -24.93 -19.37 -5.75
CA GLU A 46 -26.10 -18.47 -5.86
C GLU A 46 -25.68 -17.00 -5.77
N VAL A 47 -24.67 -16.69 -4.95
CA VAL A 47 -24.12 -15.32 -4.80
C VAL A 47 -23.41 -14.86 -6.08
N ILE A 48 -22.76 -15.77 -6.81
CA ILE A 48 -22.09 -15.44 -8.08
C ILE A 48 -23.11 -15.19 -9.20
N GLN A 49 -24.23 -15.91 -9.21
CA GLN A 49 -25.30 -15.69 -10.20
C GLN A 49 -25.99 -14.33 -10.01
N GLU A 50 -26.26 -13.92 -8.76
CA GLU A 50 -26.89 -12.63 -8.46
C GLU A 50 -25.99 -11.44 -8.87
N ILE A 51 -24.67 -11.56 -8.68
CA ILE A 51 -23.70 -10.53 -9.11
C ILE A 51 -23.62 -10.46 -10.65
N GLN A 52 -23.78 -11.58 -11.34
CA GLN A 52 -23.69 -11.62 -12.80
C GLN A 52 -24.94 -11.05 -13.48
N GLU A 53 -26.12 -11.29 -12.91
CA GLU A 53 -27.39 -10.69 -13.37
C GLU A 53 -27.39 -9.15 -13.18
N GLU A 54 -26.82 -8.63 -12.09
CA GLU A 54 -26.72 -7.18 -11.84
C GLU A 54 -25.78 -6.46 -12.84
N TRP A 55 -24.79 -7.18 -13.39
CA TRP A 55 -23.86 -6.64 -14.38
C TRP A 55 -24.44 -6.59 -15.80
N GLU A 56 -25.32 -7.52 -16.16
CA GLU A 56 -25.98 -7.52 -17.48
C GLU A 56 -27.06 -6.43 -17.58
N GLU A 57 -27.79 -6.14 -16.50
CA GLU A 57 -28.85 -5.10 -16.50
C GLU A 57 -28.30 -3.69 -16.78
N LYS A 58 -27.05 -3.40 -16.41
CA LYS A 58 -26.39 -2.10 -16.66
C LYS A 58 -25.86 -1.89 -18.08
N THR A 59 -25.86 -2.91 -18.94
CA THR A 59 -25.25 -2.82 -20.30
C THR A 59 -26.24 -2.79 -21.46
N THR A 60 -27.55 -2.74 -21.21
CA THR A 60 -28.54 -2.49 -22.27
C THR A 60 -28.57 -1.02 -22.66
N ALA A 61 -27.60 -0.65 -23.50
CA ALA A 61 -27.50 0.64 -24.15
C ALA A 61 -28.73 0.92 -25.03
N LYS A 62 -29.35 2.08 -24.83
CA LYS A 62 -30.37 2.65 -25.71
C LYS A 62 -29.75 2.90 -27.11
N PRO A 63 -30.50 2.71 -28.21
CA PRO A 63 -29.99 2.95 -29.55
C PRO A 63 -29.66 4.45 -29.74
N ILE A 64 -28.42 4.70 -30.18
CA ILE A 64 -27.89 6.03 -30.52
C ILE A 64 -28.65 6.54 -31.74
N GLN A 65 -29.42 7.63 -31.58
CA GLN A 65 -29.97 8.36 -32.71
C GLN A 65 -28.86 9.19 -33.36
N GLU A 66 -28.64 8.99 -34.66
CA GLU A 66 -27.76 9.80 -35.49
C GLU A 66 -28.26 11.26 -35.52
N ALA A 67 -27.53 12.17 -34.87
CA ALA A 67 -27.81 13.60 -34.91
C ALA A 67 -27.16 14.25 -36.14
N LYS A 68 -27.98 14.95 -36.94
CA LYS A 68 -27.57 15.77 -38.10
C LYS A 68 -26.65 16.94 -37.69
N PRO A 69 -25.77 17.45 -38.59
CA PRO A 69 -24.80 18.47 -38.24
C PRO A 69 -25.46 19.85 -38.08
N VAL A 70 -25.42 20.39 -36.86
CA VAL A 70 -25.83 21.77 -36.55
C VAL A 70 -24.62 22.69 -36.76
N GLN A 71 -24.60 23.32 -37.93
CA GLN A 71 -24.15 24.68 -38.25
C GLN A 71 -23.22 25.42 -37.25
N SER A 72 -21.92 25.35 -37.54
CA SER A 72 -20.84 26.39 -37.62
C SER A 72 -20.79 27.66 -36.75
N ALA A 73 -21.83 28.10 -36.02
CA ALA A 73 -21.77 29.29 -35.16
C ALA A 73 -21.38 28.95 -33.72
N GLU A 74 -21.92 27.83 -33.20
CA GLU A 74 -21.62 27.32 -31.86
C GLU A 74 -20.18 26.74 -31.77
N ALA A 75 -19.63 26.28 -32.90
CA ALA A 75 -18.27 25.76 -32.99
C ALA A 75 -17.18 26.82 -32.71
N VAL A 76 -17.46 28.11 -32.95
CA VAL A 76 -16.50 29.20 -32.73
C VAL A 76 -16.48 29.63 -31.25
N GLU A 77 -17.64 29.64 -30.59
CA GLU A 77 -17.75 29.96 -29.16
C GLU A 77 -17.20 28.83 -28.27
N ILE A 78 -17.38 27.57 -28.68
CA ILE A 78 -16.74 26.40 -28.05
C ILE A 78 -15.21 26.46 -28.18
N GLN A 79 -14.69 26.94 -29.32
CA GLN A 79 -13.25 27.09 -29.53
C GLN A 79 -12.62 28.09 -28.57
N GLU A 80 -13.27 29.24 -28.33
CA GLU A 80 -12.75 30.24 -27.37
C GLU A 80 -12.77 29.74 -25.93
N GLU A 81 -13.80 29.00 -25.52
CA GLU A 81 -13.85 28.39 -24.18
C GLU A 81 -12.77 27.33 -24.00
N ASP A 82 -12.54 26.49 -25.01
CA ASP A 82 -11.53 25.45 -24.98
C ASP A 82 -10.12 26.05 -24.95
N GLU A 83 -9.87 27.14 -25.69
CA GLU A 83 -8.62 27.88 -25.61
C GLU A 83 -8.36 28.46 -24.21
N ARG A 84 -9.40 28.99 -23.55
CA ARG A 84 -9.31 29.48 -22.17
C ARG A 84 -9.01 28.34 -21.19
N ARG A 85 -9.70 27.20 -21.30
CA ARG A 85 -9.43 26.01 -20.49
C ARG A 85 -8.01 25.47 -20.70
N ILE A 86 -7.54 25.43 -21.94
CA ILE A 86 -6.17 25.00 -22.27
C ILE A 86 -5.14 25.97 -21.68
N ALA A 87 -5.40 27.29 -21.71
CA ALA A 87 -4.52 28.28 -21.11
C ALA A 87 -4.46 28.15 -19.57
N GLU A 88 -5.59 27.87 -18.92
CA GLU A 88 -5.65 27.60 -17.48
C GLU A 88 -4.90 26.32 -17.09
N LEU A 89 -5.12 25.23 -17.84
CA LEU A 89 -4.41 23.96 -17.61
C LEU A 89 -2.90 24.12 -17.78
N LYS A 90 -2.45 24.87 -18.79
CA LYS A 90 -1.03 25.18 -18.99
C LYS A 90 -0.45 25.97 -17.82
N ARG A 91 -1.18 26.96 -17.29
CA ARG A 91 -0.75 27.72 -16.10
C ARG A 91 -0.63 26.85 -14.87
N LEU A 92 -1.60 25.96 -14.62
CA LEU A 92 -1.54 25.01 -13.50
C LEU A 92 -0.36 24.05 -13.64
N GLN A 93 -0.12 23.53 -14.85
CA GLN A 93 1.00 22.65 -15.12
C GLN A 93 2.34 23.36 -14.88
N GLN A 94 2.50 24.60 -15.35
CA GLN A 94 3.70 25.39 -15.10
C GLN A 94 3.94 25.65 -13.61
N ALA A 95 2.88 25.99 -12.86
CA ALA A 95 2.98 26.19 -11.41
C ALA A 95 3.41 24.90 -10.68
N TYR A 96 2.90 23.76 -11.11
CA TYR A 96 3.27 22.45 -10.57
C TYR A 96 4.71 22.07 -10.90
N GLU A 97 5.16 22.32 -12.13
CA GLU A 97 6.55 22.10 -12.55
C GLU A 97 7.53 23.00 -11.80
N GLU A 98 7.18 24.28 -11.58
CA GLU A 98 7.97 25.19 -10.74
C GLU A 98 8.06 24.68 -9.30
N GLN A 99 6.95 24.19 -8.73
CA GLN A 99 6.96 23.63 -7.39
C GLN A 99 7.86 22.39 -7.32
N GLN A 100 7.74 21.46 -8.26
CA GLN A 100 8.63 20.29 -8.32
C GLN A 100 10.09 20.68 -8.49
N LYS A 101 10.39 21.70 -9.31
CA LYS A 101 11.75 22.18 -9.52
C LYS A 101 12.32 22.76 -8.23
N ARG A 102 11.54 23.57 -7.49
CA ARG A 102 11.95 24.09 -6.17
C ARG A 102 12.16 23.00 -5.14
N GLU A 103 11.32 21.96 -5.14
CA GLU A 103 11.48 20.79 -4.28
C GLU A 103 12.79 20.06 -4.59
N ARG A 104 13.06 19.75 -5.88
CA ARG A 104 14.33 19.12 -6.31
C ARG A 104 15.55 20.00 -6.06
N GLU A 105 15.44 21.31 -6.24
CA GLU A 105 16.52 22.26 -5.92
C GLU A 105 16.77 22.31 -4.41
N SER A 106 15.71 22.27 -3.59
CA SER A 106 15.86 22.18 -2.13
C SER A 106 16.47 20.85 -1.69
N GLU A 107 16.10 19.74 -2.33
CA GLU A 107 16.70 18.43 -2.09
C GLU A 107 18.17 18.38 -2.52
N THR A 108 18.54 19.00 -3.64
CA THR A 108 19.93 19.04 -4.13
C THR A 108 20.82 19.96 -3.30
N VAL A 109 20.30 21.06 -2.74
CA VAL A 109 21.01 21.92 -1.77
C VAL A 109 21.24 21.18 -0.44
N ILE A 110 20.28 20.36 0.00
CA ILE A 110 20.45 19.44 1.14
C ILE A 110 21.44 18.30 0.79
N SER A 111 21.52 17.91 -0.48
CA SER A 111 22.40 16.84 -0.99
C SER A 111 23.82 17.30 -1.33
N THR A 112 24.31 18.40 -0.73
CA THR A 112 25.76 18.66 -0.75
C THR A 112 26.46 17.60 0.13
N PRO A 113 27.31 16.72 -0.45
CA PRO A 113 27.80 15.53 0.24
C PRO A 113 28.78 15.84 1.38
N SER A 114 29.18 17.09 1.58
CA SER A 114 30.12 17.49 2.63
C SER A 114 29.48 17.70 4.00
N ILE A 115 28.16 18.00 4.07
CA ILE A 115 27.49 18.30 5.35
C ILE A 115 26.42 17.23 5.65
N ALA A 116 25.70 16.75 4.63
CA ALA A 116 24.72 15.68 4.80
C ALA A 116 25.34 14.33 5.17
N SER A 117 26.57 14.02 4.72
CA SER A 117 27.25 12.77 5.08
C SER A 117 27.70 12.72 6.54
N ALA A 118 27.99 13.88 7.15
CA ALA A 118 28.31 13.99 8.57
C ALA A 118 27.05 13.91 9.45
N ALA A 119 25.92 14.48 9.01
CA ALA A 119 24.65 14.40 9.73
C ALA A 119 23.94 13.04 9.57
N ALA A 120 23.98 12.43 8.39
CA ALA A 120 23.38 11.12 8.13
C ALA A 120 24.17 9.96 8.77
N LYS A 121 25.47 10.13 9.03
CA LYS A 121 26.28 9.13 9.78
C LYS A 121 25.96 9.07 11.28
N VAL A 122 25.28 10.06 11.84
CA VAL A 122 25.04 10.16 13.29
C VAL A 122 23.75 9.45 13.71
N ILE A 123 22.81 9.19 12.79
CA ILE A 123 21.49 8.59 13.09
C ILE A 123 21.23 7.38 12.19
N SER A 124 22.16 6.43 12.14
CA SER A 124 21.88 5.07 11.66
C SER A 124 22.19 4.12 12.80
N ASP A 125 21.18 3.82 13.61
CA ASP A 125 21.29 2.79 14.64
C ASP A 125 20.86 1.45 14.07
N ASP A 126 21.70 0.91 13.18
CA ASP A 126 21.51 -0.41 12.57
C ASP A 126 21.72 -1.56 13.58
N ARG A 127 22.03 -1.24 14.85
CA ARG A 127 22.27 -2.19 15.93
C ARG A 127 21.14 -2.25 16.95
N SER A 128 20.21 -1.30 16.94
CA SER A 128 19.07 -1.34 17.86
C SER A 128 18.05 -2.39 17.42
N PRO A 129 17.55 -3.23 18.34
CA PRO A 129 16.49 -4.19 18.05
C PRO A 129 15.12 -3.50 17.84
N VAL A 130 15.05 -2.17 17.90
CA VAL A 130 13.83 -1.37 17.81
C VAL A 130 13.75 -0.62 16.47
N TYR A 131 14.89 -0.29 15.87
CA TYR A 131 14.95 0.41 14.60
C TYR A 131 15.07 -0.59 13.44
N HIS A 132 13.95 -0.85 12.77
CA HIS A 132 13.93 -1.59 11.53
C HIS A 132 13.71 -0.62 10.37
N LYS A 133 14.68 -0.53 9.47
CA LYS A 133 14.58 0.27 8.25
C LYS A 133 13.54 -0.30 7.26
N GLU A 134 13.29 -1.60 7.37
CA GLU A 134 12.32 -2.31 6.55
C GLU A 134 10.93 -2.27 7.23
N LEU A 135 10.01 -1.56 6.59
CA LEU A 135 8.61 -1.49 7.01
C LEU A 135 7.89 -2.76 6.54
N SER A 136 7.59 -3.67 7.48
CA SER A 136 6.73 -4.83 7.21
C SER A 136 5.53 -4.78 8.16
N PHE A 137 4.33 -4.92 7.59
CA PHE A 137 3.08 -4.88 8.34
C PHE A 137 2.20 -6.07 7.96
N GLY A 138 1.60 -6.71 8.96
CA GLY A 138 0.55 -7.69 8.74
C GLY A 138 -0.77 -7.02 8.31
N LYS A 139 -1.63 -7.77 7.60
CA LYS A 139 -2.97 -7.29 7.17
C LYS A 139 -3.79 -6.70 8.32
N ARG A 140 -3.77 -7.34 9.49
CA ARG A 140 -4.50 -6.89 10.69
C ARG A 140 -3.92 -5.58 11.26
N GLU A 141 -2.60 -5.43 11.25
CA GLU A 141 -1.92 -4.22 11.75
C GLU A 141 -2.24 -3.02 10.87
N LEU A 142 -2.28 -3.22 9.55
CA LEU A 142 -2.68 -2.18 8.62
C LEU A 142 -4.13 -1.72 8.87
N ILE A 143 -5.05 -2.66 9.01
CA ILE A 143 -6.46 -2.37 9.31
C ILE A 143 -6.58 -1.61 10.64
N ASN A 144 -5.89 -2.09 11.69
CA ASN A 144 -5.89 -1.41 12.98
C ASN A 144 -5.30 0.01 12.89
N GLY A 145 -4.23 0.20 12.10
CA GLY A 145 -3.64 1.52 11.86
C GLY A 145 -4.61 2.48 11.18
N ILE A 146 -5.39 2.00 10.20
CA ILE A 146 -6.44 2.80 9.55
C ILE A 146 -7.54 3.16 10.56
N ILE A 147 -8.05 2.19 11.32
CA ILE A 147 -9.07 2.43 12.35
C ILE A 147 -8.56 3.44 13.38
N MET A 148 -7.33 3.30 13.85
CA MET A 148 -6.73 4.23 14.80
C MET A 148 -6.61 5.64 14.22
N SER A 149 -6.34 5.78 12.92
CA SER A 149 -6.30 7.10 12.26
C SER A 149 -7.67 7.77 12.15
N GLU A 150 -8.75 6.98 12.10
CA GLU A 150 -10.12 7.49 12.10
C GLU A 150 -10.54 7.91 13.52
N VAL A 151 -10.28 7.05 14.51
CA VAL A 151 -10.68 7.30 15.91
C VAL A 151 -9.87 8.41 16.56
N LEU A 152 -8.55 8.43 16.35
CA LEU A 152 -7.62 9.36 17.00
C LEU A 152 -7.28 10.57 16.12
N GLY A 153 -7.64 10.53 14.84
CA GLY A 153 -7.24 11.51 13.84
C GLY A 153 -5.82 11.27 13.28
N PRO A 154 -5.32 12.22 12.45
CA PRO A 154 -4.04 12.06 11.78
C PRO A 154 -2.88 11.95 12.78
N PRO A 155 -1.87 11.10 12.49
CA PRO A 155 -0.78 10.84 13.43
C PRO A 155 -0.03 12.11 13.76
N ARG A 156 0.35 12.27 15.03
CA ARG A 156 1.05 13.46 15.54
C ARG A 156 2.34 13.78 14.76
N ALA A 157 2.99 12.77 14.19
CA ALA A 157 4.17 12.92 13.34
C ALA A 157 3.92 13.77 12.06
N LYS A 158 2.67 13.87 11.58
CA LYS A 158 2.31 14.74 10.45
C LYS A 158 2.19 16.22 10.82
N ARG A 159 2.23 16.59 12.11
CA ARG A 159 2.19 18.00 12.52
C ARG A 159 3.51 18.68 12.18
N SER A 160 3.45 19.72 11.35
CA SER A 160 4.62 20.54 11.04
C SER A 160 5.15 21.23 12.31
N LEU A 161 6.45 21.06 12.57
CA LEU A 161 7.15 21.66 13.72
C LEU A 161 7.11 23.20 13.73
N ARG A 162 6.72 23.83 12.61
CA ARG A 162 6.64 25.30 12.51
C ARG A 162 5.52 25.92 13.34
N GLN A 163 4.47 25.16 13.69
CA GLN A 163 3.33 25.71 14.42
C GLN A 163 3.51 25.80 15.95
N SER A 164 4.57 25.20 16.52
CA SER A 164 4.76 25.22 17.98
C SER A 164 5.55 26.43 18.52
N ARG A 165 5.91 27.40 17.65
CA ARG A 165 6.69 28.59 18.01
C ARG A 165 5.88 29.91 17.93
N ARG A 166 4.58 29.85 18.21
CA ARG A 166 3.76 31.06 18.39
C ARG A 166 3.21 31.10 19.80
#